data_AF-A0A051UGY0-F1
#
_entry.id   AF-A0A051UGY0-F1
#
_cell.length_a   1.000
_cell.length_b   1.000
_cell.length_c   1.000
_cell.angle_alpha   90.00
_cell.angle_beta   90.00
_cell.angle_gamma   90.00
#
_symmetry.space_group_name_H-M   'P 1'
#
loop_
_entity.id
_entity.type
_entity.pdbx_description
1 polymer ?
#
loop_
_entity_poly.entity_id
_entity_poly.type
_entity_poly.pdbx_seq_one_letter_code
_entity_poly.pdbx_strand_id
1 'polypeptide(L)' 'MLYLLLVVILGTLIYVGWRAARSQAHRPKTRVIGPDDDPDFLRRLGHGDNNPR' A
#
# COMPACT_ATOMS: atom_id res chain seq x y z
N MET A 1 -30.78 5.56 -24.85
CA MET A 1 -30.07 6.48 -23.93
C MET A 1 -29.79 5.86 -22.58
N LEU A 2 -30.77 5.23 -21.91
CA LEU A 2 -30.56 4.53 -20.63
C LEU A 2 -29.38 3.54 -20.63
N TYR A 3 -29.20 2.78 -21.71
CA TYR A 3 -28.08 1.85 -21.85
C TYR A 3 -26.71 2.53 -21.86
N LEU A 4 -26.60 3.74 -22.43
CA LEU A 4 -25.35 4.50 -22.38
C LEU A 4 -25.03 4.93 -20.94
N LEU A 5 -26.05 5.38 -20.19
CA LEU A 5 -25.90 5.71 -18.78
C LEU A 5 -25.45 4.48 -17.97
N LEU A 6 -26.04 3.30 -18.24
CA LEU A 6 -25.63 2.05 -17.59
C LEU A 6 -24.16 1.71 -17.87
N VAL A 7 -23.68 1.87 -19.10
CA VAL A 7 -22.28 1.63 -19.45
C VAL A 7 -21.35 2.58 -18.71
N VAL A 8 -21.70 3.87 -18.61
CA VAL A 8 -20.91 4.86 -17.86
C VAL A 8 -20.86 4.52 -16.38
N ILE A 9 -22.01 4.19 -15.77
CA ILE A 9 -22.09 3.79 -14.36
C ILE A 9 -21.23 2.55 -14.12
N LEU A 10 -21.35 1.53 -14.97
CA LEU A 10 -20.60 0.28 -14.83
C LEU A 10 -19.09 0.51 -14.95
N GLY A 11 -18.66 1.27 -15.96
CA GLY A 11 -17.25 1.63 -16.13
C GLY A 11 -16.69 2.42 -14.94
N THR A 12 -17.49 3.35 -14.41
CA THR A 12 -17.11 4.14 -13.22
C THR A 12 -16.95 3.26 -11.99
N LEU A 13 -17.89 2.34 -11.75
CA LEU A 13 -17.82 1.39 -10.63
C LEU A 13 -16.60 0.46 -10.73
N ILE A 14 -16.34 -0.07 -11.93
CA ILE A 14 -15.16 -0.92 -12.19
C ILE A 14 -13.88 -0.13 -11.90
N TYR A 15 -13.78 1.10 -12.41
CA TYR A 15 -12.61 1.94 -12.22
C TYR A 15 -12.38 2.29 -10.74
N VAL A 16 -13.43 2.70 -10.02
CA VAL A 16 -13.34 3.02 -8.59
C VAL A 16 -12.94 1.79 -7.78
N GLY A 17 -13.55 0.64 -8.05
CA GLY A 17 -13.22 -0.63 -7.40
C GLY A 17 -11.75 -1.02 -7.63
N TRP A 18 -11.30 -0.96 -8.88
CA TRP A 18 -9.89 -1.24 -9.23
C TRP A 18 -8.93 -0.24 -8.58
N ARG A 19 -9.25 1.05 -8.60
CA ARG A 19 -8.43 2.12 -8.00
C ARG A 19 -8.30 1.95 -6.49
N ALA A 20 -9.39 1.58 -5.81
CA ALA A 20 -9.41 1.33 -4.38
C ALA A 20 -8.64 0.05 -4.00
N ALA A 21 -8.80 -1.04 -4.75
CA ALA A 21 -8.00 -2.25 -4.54
C ALA A 21 -6.50 -1.98 -4.73
N ARG A 22 -6.15 -1.21 -5.78
CA ARG A 22 -4.76 -0.83 -6.05
C ARG A 22 -4.15 0.04 -4.94
N SER A 23 -4.94 0.90 -4.29
CA SER A 23 -4.42 1.72 -3.18
C SER A 23 -4.11 0.89 -1.93
N GLN A 24 -4.88 -0.18 -1.67
CA GLN A 24 -4.57 -1.12 -0.58
C GLN A 24 -3.33 -1.98 -0.89
N ALA A 25 -3.11 -2.36 -2.14
CA ALA A 25 -1.95 -3.17 -2.54
C ALA A 25 -0.59 -2.47 -2.31
N HIS A 26 -0.56 -1.13 -2.33
CA HIS A 26 0.65 -0.34 -2.08
C HIS A 26 0.77 0.10 -0.61
N ARG A 27 -0.18 -0.30 0.26
CA ARG A 27 -0.09 0.04 1.67
C ARG A 27 1.00 -0.83 2.30
N PRO A 28 2.05 -0.24 2.89
CA PRO A 28 3.02 -1.02 3.66
C PRO A 28 2.25 -1.75 4.76
N LYS A 29 2.36 -3.08 4.78
CA LYS A 29 1.77 -3.91 5.83
C LYS A 29 2.36 -3.45 7.15
N THR A 30 1.51 -3.00 8.08
CA THR A 30 1.93 -2.74 9.46
C THR A 30 2.49 -4.05 10.00
N ARG A 31 3.81 -4.13 10.16
CA ARG A 31 4.45 -5.29 10.78
C ARG A 31 4.02 -5.30 12.25
N VAL A 32 3.58 -6.46 12.73
CA VAL A 32 3.19 -6.66 14.15
C VAL A 32 4.43 -6.77 15.06
N ILE A 33 5.60 -6.84 14.43
CA ILE A 33 6.90 -6.95 15.08
C ILE A 33 7.34 -5.53 15.44
N GLY A 34 7.63 -5.29 16.72
CA GLY A 34 8.16 -4.01 17.21
C GLY A 34 9.57 -3.75 16.68
N PRO A 35 10.07 -2.51 16.76
CA PRO A 35 11.41 -2.14 16.26
C PRO A 35 12.52 -3.06 16.78
N ASP A 36 12.43 -3.47 18.04
CA ASP A 36 13.43 -4.30 18.72
C ASP A 36 13.54 -5.71 18.14
N ASP A 37 12.47 -6.23 17.52
CA ASP A 37 12.41 -7.57 16.90
C ASP A 37 12.45 -7.52 15.36
N ASP A 38 12.51 -6.33 14.73
CA ASP A 38 12.52 -6.21 13.27
C ASP A 38 13.91 -6.60 12.74
N PRO A 39 14.05 -7.70 11.97
CA PRO A 39 15.34 -8.12 11.43
C PRO A 39 15.96 -7.04 10.52
N ASP A 40 15.15 -6.20 9.88
CA ASP A 40 15.65 -5.09 9.06
C ASP A 40 16.20 -3.94 9.93
N PHE A 41 15.63 -3.69 11.12
CA PHE A 41 16.14 -2.73 12.10
C PHE A 41 17.44 -3.22 12.74
N LEU A 42 17.47 -4.48 13.21
CA LEU A 42 18.67 -5.10 13.76
C LEU A 42 19.82 -5.13 12.74
N ARG A 43 19.51 -5.38 11.45
CA ARG A 43 20.50 -5.29 10.37
C ARG A 43 21.07 -3.87 10.26
N ARG A 44 20.23 -2.82 10.31
CA ARG A 44 20.71 -1.42 10.26
C ARG A 44 21.60 -1.08 11.46
N LEU A 45 21.24 -1.53 12.67
CA LEU A 45 22.04 -1.28 13.88
C LEU A 45 23.43 -1.91 13.79
N GLY A 46 23.54 -3.11 13.22
CA GLY A 46 24.80 -3.82 13.04
C GLY A 46 25.68 -3.31 11.87
N HIS A 47 25.12 -2.55 10.92
CA HIS A 47 25.84 -2.10 9.72
C HIS A 47 26.55 -0.75 9.86
N GLY A 48 26.54 -0.11 11.04
CA GLY A 48 27.31 1.13 11.25
C GLY A 48 26.78 2.36 10.50
N ASP A 49 25.67 2.23 9.78
CA ASP A 49 24.94 3.32 9.11
C ASP A 49 24.22 4.26 10.12
N ASN A 50 24.60 4.21 11.39
CA ASN A 50 24.13 5.09 12.46
C ASN A 50 24.85 6.45 12.43
N ASN A 51 25.11 7.01 11.24
CA ASN A 51 25.74 8.32 11.12
C ASN A 51 24.67 9.42 11.19
N PRO A 52 24.57 10.17 12.29
CA PRO A 52 23.68 11.32 12.34
C PRO A 52 24.39 12.46 11.58
N ARG A 53 23.90 12.78 10.38
CA ARG A 53 24.18 14.07 9.73
C ARG A 53 23.02 15.01 9.94
#